data_AF-A0A5A9FAR6-F1
#
_entry.id   AF-A0A5A9FAR6-F1
#
_cell.length_a   1.000
_cell.length_b   1.000
_cell.length_c   1.000
_cell.angle_alpha   90.00
_cell.angle_beta   90.00
_cell.angle_gamma   90.00
#
_symmetry.space_group_name_H-M   'P 1'
#
loop_
_entity.id
_entity.type
_entity.pdbx_description
1 polymer ?
#
loop_
_entity_poly.entity_id
_entity_poly.type
_entity_poly.pdbx_seq_one_letter_code
_entity_poly.pdbx_strand_id
1 'polypeptide(L)'
;MTGFIITDRYGNEVPPPRRAAADTSYAGASMTARELASWQVLPTSADAELLPELGTLVARSRDLARNNGIAAGGIQSILDNVVGTGLRLSATPDYRALGRDKAWADEWSEVVEAKWRAWAETTNCDAARTLNFAGLTMQVFRGGLLNGEGLALPLWLPSRERTYATCLQVVEADRLSNPLGQQDTATLRGGIELDRYGAPLAYHVRNSHPGDLLSWTPDLYQWTRVPAFTYWGRRQVIHIHDRERTGQNRGKPLLSAVLPQFKMLDTYSGAELKAAIVNAMIAAFVKSSMPAEAIAGLFGSPDKYLDARAGHSVRLQGGAVLPLFPGDEVQPFAPARPATAFDAFTKSVLRHIAAGLNIPYELLLKDFSQTNYSSARAALLEAWRFFNGRRQWLATYWASPVYELWLEEAVNLGEVEAPDFYQNRFAYSRCRWIGAGKGWVDPVKEAQAAELRMKIGVSTLEDECAEQGKDWREVAEQRASEAKFLRQHGLPLPWEQAAQIGHNGGPPLDEEQAGDQS
;
A
#
# COMPACT_ATOMS: atom_id res chain seq x y z
N MET A 1 18.10 -55.15 -44.02
CA MET A 1 16.78 -54.53 -44.21
C MET A 1 16.94 -53.39 -45.19
N THR A 2 16.44 -53.59 -46.40
CA THR A 2 16.40 -52.62 -47.51
C THR A 2 15.42 -51.49 -47.19
N GLY A 3 15.89 -50.25 -47.20
CA GLY A 3 15.06 -49.06 -46.99
C GLY A 3 14.21 -48.76 -48.23
N PHE A 4 12.91 -48.58 -48.05
CA PHE A 4 12.01 -48.13 -49.10
C PHE A 4 12.18 -46.62 -49.32
N ILE A 5 12.52 -46.22 -50.54
CA ILE A 5 12.58 -44.81 -50.98
C ILE A 5 11.21 -44.46 -51.57
N ILE A 6 10.58 -43.39 -51.07
CA ILE A 6 9.27 -42.92 -51.55
C ILE A 6 9.52 -41.88 -52.63
N THR A 7 9.08 -42.18 -53.86
CA THR A 7 9.17 -41.27 -55.01
C THR A 7 7.80 -40.71 -55.37
N ASP A 8 7.76 -39.50 -55.94
CA ASP A 8 6.54 -38.94 -56.50
C ASP A 8 6.13 -39.64 -57.81
N ARG A 9 5.00 -39.23 -58.40
CA ARG A 9 4.49 -39.78 -59.68
C ARG A 9 5.42 -39.53 -60.88
N TYR A 10 6.49 -38.75 -60.71
CA TYR A 10 7.48 -38.41 -61.72
C TYR A 10 8.86 -39.03 -61.41
N GLY A 11 8.98 -39.85 -60.36
CA GLY A 11 10.20 -40.56 -60.01
C GLY A 11 11.22 -39.74 -59.21
N ASN A 12 10.85 -38.53 -58.74
CA ASN A 12 11.74 -37.75 -57.88
C ASN A 12 11.65 -38.24 -56.43
N GLU A 13 12.79 -38.33 -55.73
CA GLU A 13 12.81 -38.61 -54.30
C GLU A 13 12.06 -37.51 -53.55
N VAL A 14 11.03 -37.88 -52.80
CA VAL A 14 10.31 -36.94 -51.95
C VAL A 14 11.12 -36.83 -50.64
N PRO A 15 11.71 -35.67 -50.32
CA PRO A 15 12.38 -35.51 -49.03
C PRO A 15 11.35 -35.80 -47.93
N PRO A 16 11.74 -36.51 -46.86
CA PRO A 16 10.81 -36.82 -45.78
C PRO A 16 10.18 -35.52 -45.31
N PRO A 17 8.85 -35.48 -45.05
CA PRO A 17 8.21 -34.28 -44.57
C PRO A 17 9.00 -33.83 -43.34
N ARG A 18 9.61 -32.64 -43.41
CA ARG A 18 10.18 -32.00 -42.23
C ARG A 18 9.02 -31.92 -41.26
N ARG A 19 8.99 -32.79 -40.25
CA ARG A 19 8.07 -32.64 -39.12
C ARG A 19 8.25 -31.19 -38.70
N ALA A 20 7.23 -30.35 -38.92
CA ALA A 20 7.20 -29.04 -38.29
C ALA A 20 7.49 -29.33 -36.83
N ALA A 21 8.60 -28.79 -36.31
CA ALA A 21 8.93 -28.99 -34.91
C ALA A 21 7.70 -28.52 -34.14
N ALA A 22 6.99 -29.45 -33.53
CA ALA A 22 5.87 -29.12 -32.68
C ALA A 22 6.50 -28.37 -31.51
N ASP A 23 6.42 -27.04 -31.55
CA ASP A 23 7.11 -26.12 -30.63
C ASP A 23 6.81 -26.49 -29.18
N THR A 24 5.53 -26.46 -28.82
CA THR A 24 5.03 -26.90 -27.51
C THR A 24 3.51 -27.12 -27.61
N SER A 25 2.97 -27.97 -26.74
CA SER A 25 1.52 -28.17 -26.62
C SER A 25 0.77 -26.99 -25.99
N TYR A 26 1.47 -26.13 -25.26
CA TYR A 26 0.94 -24.88 -24.71
C TYR A 26 1.73 -23.69 -25.26
N ALA A 27 1.07 -22.81 -26.02
CA ALA A 27 1.72 -21.67 -26.68
C ALA A 27 2.46 -20.74 -25.69
N GLY A 28 1.93 -20.57 -24.48
CA GLY A 28 2.58 -19.77 -23.43
C GLY A 28 3.89 -20.37 -22.88
N ALA A 29 4.19 -21.63 -23.16
CA ALA A 29 5.45 -22.28 -22.80
C ALA A 29 6.47 -22.26 -23.96
N SER A 30 6.20 -21.52 -25.04
CA SER A 30 7.07 -21.51 -26.21
C SER A 30 8.37 -20.79 -25.91
N MET A 31 9.47 -21.51 -26.13
CA MET A 31 10.83 -20.97 -26.06
C MET A 31 11.34 -20.52 -27.44
N THR A 32 10.56 -20.75 -28.51
CA THR A 32 10.96 -20.45 -29.90
C THR A 32 10.11 -19.36 -30.55
N ALA A 33 8.91 -19.08 -30.03
CA ALA A 33 8.09 -17.95 -30.46
C ALA A 33 8.86 -16.65 -30.26
N ARG A 34 8.93 -15.82 -31.32
CA ARG A 34 9.78 -14.62 -31.36
C ARG A 34 9.42 -13.63 -30.24
N GLU A 35 8.15 -13.51 -29.93
CA GLU A 35 7.61 -12.67 -28.87
C GLU A 35 7.91 -13.19 -27.45
N LEU A 36 8.19 -14.49 -27.28
CA LEU A 36 8.51 -15.12 -26.00
C LEU A 36 9.99 -15.51 -25.85
N ALA A 37 10.78 -15.45 -26.92
CA ALA A 37 12.16 -15.95 -26.96
C ALA A 37 13.08 -15.28 -25.93
N SER A 38 12.83 -14.01 -25.58
CA SER A 38 13.53 -13.28 -24.53
C SER A 38 12.96 -13.49 -23.13
N TRP A 39 11.78 -14.11 -23.01
CA TRP A 39 11.11 -14.39 -21.74
C TRP A 39 11.55 -15.76 -21.19
N GLN A 40 12.81 -15.82 -20.75
CA GLN A 40 13.39 -17.04 -20.17
C GLN A 40 13.30 -17.01 -18.64
N VAL A 41 12.28 -17.67 -18.09
CA VAL A 41 12.07 -17.79 -16.63
C VAL A 41 12.46 -19.17 -16.12
N LEU A 42 13.13 -19.21 -14.97
CA LEU A 42 13.48 -20.45 -14.28
C LEU A 42 12.39 -20.79 -13.24
N PRO A 43 12.02 -22.08 -13.09
CA PRO A 43 11.07 -22.50 -12.06
C PRO A 43 11.75 -22.55 -10.69
N THR A 44 11.87 -21.39 -10.04
CA THR A 44 12.53 -21.22 -8.75
C THR A 44 11.56 -21.16 -7.56
N SER A 45 12.07 -21.36 -6.34
CA SER A 45 11.27 -21.18 -5.12
C SER A 45 11.04 -19.69 -4.84
N ALA A 46 10.03 -19.39 -4.02
CA ALA A 46 9.69 -18.02 -3.66
C ALA A 46 10.87 -17.24 -3.07
N ASP A 47 11.61 -17.85 -2.15
CA ASP A 47 12.78 -17.24 -1.52
C ASP A 47 13.97 -17.09 -2.47
N ALA A 48 14.17 -18.04 -3.40
CA ALA A 48 15.27 -17.95 -4.36
C ALA A 48 15.11 -16.77 -5.32
N GLU A 49 13.87 -16.38 -5.64
CA GLU A 49 13.56 -15.18 -6.41
C GLU A 49 13.63 -13.92 -5.57
N LEU A 50 13.09 -13.96 -4.34
CA LEU A 50 12.90 -12.76 -3.54
C LEU A 50 14.16 -12.33 -2.78
N LEU A 51 14.81 -13.23 -2.03
CA LEU A 51 15.83 -12.86 -1.04
C LEU A 51 17.04 -12.12 -1.64
N PRO A 52 17.58 -12.51 -2.82
CA PRO A 52 18.69 -11.78 -3.44
C PRO A 52 18.33 -10.34 -3.86
N GLU A 53 17.07 -10.11 -4.25
CA GLU A 53 16.61 -8.82 -4.78
C GLU A 53 15.95 -7.93 -3.72
N LEU A 54 15.56 -8.50 -2.58
CA LEU A 54 14.78 -7.86 -1.53
C LEU A 54 15.39 -6.53 -1.07
N GLY A 55 16.71 -6.49 -0.80
CA GLY A 55 17.38 -5.26 -0.37
C GLY A 55 17.26 -4.12 -1.39
N THR A 56 17.32 -4.43 -2.69
CA THR A 56 17.15 -3.45 -3.77
C THR A 56 15.70 -2.99 -3.87
N LEU A 57 14.74 -3.92 -3.77
CA LEU A 57 13.31 -3.59 -3.79
C LEU A 57 12.92 -2.67 -2.63
N VAL A 58 13.37 -2.98 -1.41
CA VAL A 58 13.10 -2.17 -0.21
C VAL A 58 13.72 -0.77 -0.34
N ALA A 59 14.99 -0.68 -0.76
CA ALA A 59 15.65 0.62 -0.94
C ALA A 59 14.94 1.51 -1.96
N ARG A 60 14.56 0.94 -3.12
CA ARG A 60 13.81 1.67 -4.17
C ARG A 60 12.40 2.05 -3.73
N SER A 61 11.70 1.15 -3.04
CA SER A 61 10.36 1.41 -2.49
C SER A 61 10.37 2.58 -1.51
N ARG A 62 11.30 2.57 -0.54
CA ARG A 62 11.47 3.67 0.42
C ARG A 62 11.84 4.98 -0.27
N ASP A 63 12.73 4.95 -1.25
CA ASP A 63 13.11 6.15 -1.99
C ASP A 63 11.93 6.76 -2.75
N LEU A 64 11.19 5.90 -3.47
CA LEU A 64 10.02 6.32 -4.22
C LEU A 64 8.95 6.90 -3.29
N ALA A 65 8.69 6.29 -2.15
CA ALA A 65 7.74 6.80 -1.16
C ALA A 65 8.14 8.16 -0.55
N ARG A 66 9.45 8.48 -0.50
CA ARG A 66 9.94 9.79 -0.04
C ARG A 66 9.86 10.87 -1.12
N ASN A 67 10.15 10.50 -2.37
CA ASN A 67 10.44 11.46 -3.44
C ASN A 67 9.34 11.60 -4.49
N ASN A 68 8.37 10.68 -4.55
CA ASN A 68 7.27 10.69 -5.53
C ASN A 68 5.92 10.90 -4.83
N GLY A 69 5.27 12.02 -5.14
CA GLY A 69 4.01 12.41 -4.50
C GLY A 69 2.83 11.44 -4.76
N ILE A 70 2.80 10.79 -5.92
CA ILE A 70 1.74 9.82 -6.26
C ILE A 70 1.95 8.52 -5.48
N ALA A 71 3.19 8.03 -5.39
CA ALA A 71 3.52 6.86 -4.59
C ALA A 71 3.26 7.11 -3.09
N ALA A 72 3.71 8.26 -2.57
CA ALA A 72 3.49 8.67 -1.19
C ALA A 72 1.99 8.77 -0.87
N GLY A 73 1.21 9.42 -1.73
CA GLY A 73 -0.24 9.57 -1.57
C GLY A 73 -1.00 8.24 -1.69
N GLY A 74 -0.56 7.34 -2.57
CA GLY A 74 -1.11 5.99 -2.70
C GLY A 74 -0.92 5.16 -1.43
N ILE A 75 0.31 5.13 -0.89
CA ILE A 75 0.62 4.45 0.38
C ILE A 75 -0.21 5.05 1.53
N GLN A 76 -0.27 6.38 1.63
CA GLN A 76 -1.04 7.04 2.68
C GLN A 76 -2.53 6.73 2.57
N SER A 77 -3.09 6.69 1.36
CA SER A 77 -4.49 6.32 1.14
C SER A 77 -4.81 4.92 1.65
N ILE A 78 -3.91 3.94 1.45
CA ILE A 78 -4.08 2.58 1.98
C ILE A 78 -3.99 2.58 3.51
N LEU A 79 -3.03 3.30 4.09
CA LEU A 79 -2.87 3.41 5.54
C LEU A 79 -4.11 4.00 6.22
N ASP A 80 -4.64 5.09 5.69
CA ASP A 80 -5.79 5.79 6.25
C ASP A 80 -7.06 4.93 6.21
N ASN A 81 -7.26 4.16 5.14
CA ASN A 81 -8.45 3.32 5.00
C ASN A 81 -8.33 1.99 5.74
N VAL A 82 -7.13 1.42 5.89
CA VAL A 82 -6.95 0.14 6.59
C VAL A 82 -6.90 0.34 8.11
N VAL A 83 -6.02 1.25 8.58
CA VAL A 83 -5.78 1.51 10.01
C VAL A 83 -6.52 2.76 10.46
N GLY A 84 -6.39 3.86 9.70
CA GLY A 84 -6.98 5.15 10.05
C GLY A 84 -6.58 5.65 11.44
N THR A 85 -7.58 5.92 12.29
CA THR A 85 -7.37 6.38 13.68
C THR A 85 -6.88 5.29 14.63
N GLY A 86 -6.88 4.02 14.18
CA GLY A 86 -6.46 2.87 14.98
C GLY A 86 -7.42 1.70 14.83
N LEU A 87 -7.00 0.55 15.39
CA LEU A 87 -7.86 -0.62 15.51
C LEU A 87 -8.38 -0.70 16.95
N ARG A 88 -9.70 -0.58 17.08
CA ARG A 88 -10.40 -0.71 18.35
C ARG A 88 -10.70 -2.17 18.64
N LEU A 89 -10.35 -2.63 19.83
CA LEU A 89 -10.67 -3.96 20.31
C LEU A 89 -12.17 -4.06 20.59
N SER A 90 -12.80 -5.12 20.09
CA SER A 90 -14.09 -5.62 20.54
C SER A 90 -13.89 -7.05 21.03
N ALA A 91 -13.84 -7.24 22.34
CA ALA A 91 -13.65 -8.55 22.96
C ALA A 91 -14.91 -9.40 22.75
N THR A 92 -14.72 -10.63 22.29
CA THR A 92 -15.82 -11.55 21.99
C THR A 92 -15.44 -12.97 22.42
N PRO A 93 -15.24 -13.19 23.75
CA PRO A 93 -14.85 -14.50 24.24
C PRO A 93 -15.85 -15.54 23.76
N ASP A 94 -15.37 -16.73 23.41
CA ASP A 94 -16.22 -17.84 23.00
C ASP A 94 -16.90 -18.45 24.23
N TYR A 95 -17.93 -17.75 24.68
CA TYR A 95 -18.72 -18.10 25.87
C TYR A 95 -19.30 -19.51 25.79
N ARG A 96 -19.60 -20.02 24.59
CA ARG A 96 -20.10 -21.38 24.40
C ARG A 96 -19.02 -22.41 24.66
N ALA A 97 -17.82 -22.18 24.12
CA ALA A 97 -16.66 -23.04 24.40
C ALA A 97 -16.27 -23.01 25.89
N LEU A 98 -16.48 -21.87 26.56
CA LEU A 98 -16.20 -21.68 27.98
C LEU A 98 -17.32 -22.17 28.91
N GLY A 99 -18.45 -22.67 28.38
CA GLY A 99 -19.59 -23.11 29.19
C GLY A 99 -20.26 -21.98 29.98
N ARG A 100 -20.18 -20.75 29.47
CA ARG A 100 -20.78 -19.54 30.05
C ARG A 100 -21.99 -19.09 29.21
N ASP A 101 -22.70 -18.08 29.69
CA ASP A 101 -23.78 -17.45 28.92
C ASP A 101 -23.31 -16.15 28.24
N LYS A 102 -24.21 -15.55 27.46
CA LYS A 102 -23.91 -14.32 26.73
C LYS A 102 -23.79 -13.10 27.65
N ALA A 103 -24.52 -13.08 28.77
CA ALA A 103 -24.47 -11.99 29.73
C ALA A 103 -23.07 -11.91 30.39
N TRP A 104 -22.55 -13.05 30.84
CA TRP A 104 -21.17 -13.16 31.32
C TRP A 104 -20.17 -12.69 30.27
N ALA A 105 -20.37 -13.06 28.99
CA ALA A 105 -19.46 -12.67 27.92
C ALA A 105 -19.42 -11.15 27.73
N ASP A 106 -20.57 -10.48 27.85
CA ASP A 106 -20.69 -9.04 27.70
C ASP A 106 -20.03 -8.32 28.90
N GLU A 107 -20.34 -8.73 30.13
CA GLU A 107 -19.73 -8.20 31.36
C GLU A 107 -18.21 -8.40 31.37
N TRP A 108 -17.73 -9.59 30.98
CA TRP A 108 -16.30 -9.88 30.88
C TRP A 108 -15.61 -9.01 29.83
N SER A 109 -16.25 -8.81 28.68
CA SER A 109 -15.70 -8.00 27.59
C SER A 109 -15.55 -6.54 28.00
N GLU A 110 -16.52 -5.97 28.73
CA GLU A 110 -16.45 -4.60 29.23
C GLU A 110 -15.23 -4.39 30.15
N VAL A 111 -15.00 -5.31 31.09
CA VAL A 111 -13.84 -5.28 32.00
C VAL A 111 -12.53 -5.35 31.22
N VAL A 112 -12.45 -6.27 30.26
CA VAL A 112 -11.25 -6.50 29.46
C VAL A 112 -10.95 -5.33 28.54
N GLU A 113 -11.96 -4.78 27.86
CA GLU A 113 -11.81 -3.62 26.99
C GLU A 113 -11.41 -2.36 27.77
N ALA A 114 -11.95 -2.15 28.97
CA ALA A 114 -11.54 -1.05 29.85
C ALA A 114 -10.04 -1.15 30.21
N LYS A 115 -9.57 -2.33 30.61
CA LYS A 115 -8.17 -2.56 30.96
C LYS A 115 -7.24 -2.50 29.73
N TRP A 116 -7.71 -2.99 28.59
CA TRP A 116 -6.99 -2.89 27.33
C TRP A 116 -6.75 -1.43 26.94
N ARG A 117 -7.78 -0.57 26.99
CA ARG A 117 -7.65 0.86 26.68
C ARG A 117 -6.61 1.54 27.56
N ALA A 118 -6.60 1.26 28.86
CA ALA A 118 -5.63 1.81 29.80
C ALA A 118 -4.16 1.45 29.45
N TRP A 119 -3.93 0.33 28.76
CA TRP A 119 -2.60 -0.04 28.25
C TRP A 119 -2.35 0.49 26.84
N ALA A 120 -3.26 0.20 25.90
CA ALA A 120 -3.11 0.40 24.47
C ALA A 120 -3.19 1.87 24.02
N GLU A 121 -3.93 2.73 24.73
CA GLU A 121 -4.05 4.15 24.37
C GLU A 121 -2.90 5.00 24.92
N THR A 122 -2.05 4.41 25.77
CA THR A 122 -0.86 5.05 26.34
C THR A 122 0.41 4.58 25.64
N THR A 123 1.54 5.24 25.89
CA THR A 123 2.86 4.82 25.38
C THR A 123 3.46 3.64 26.15
N ASN A 124 2.76 3.09 27.14
CA ASN A 124 3.26 1.96 27.94
C ASN A 124 3.40 0.67 27.13
N CYS A 125 2.60 0.51 26.07
CA CYS A 125 2.69 -0.62 25.16
C CYS A 125 3.96 -0.59 24.30
N ASP A 126 4.66 0.55 24.20
CA ASP A 126 5.89 0.70 23.41
C ASP A 126 7.14 0.58 24.31
N ALA A 127 8.10 -0.22 23.85
CA ALA A 127 9.41 -0.34 24.47
C ALA A 127 10.19 0.98 24.43
N ALA A 128 9.99 1.81 23.39
CA ALA A 128 10.60 3.13 23.24
C ALA A 128 9.82 4.25 23.95
N ARG A 129 8.58 4.00 24.40
CA ARG A 129 7.67 4.97 25.03
C ARG A 129 7.33 6.18 24.13
N THR A 130 7.27 5.98 22.83
CA THR A 130 7.00 7.03 21.84
C THR A 130 5.64 6.91 21.18
N LEU A 131 5.13 5.68 21.03
CA LEU A 131 3.88 5.40 20.34
C LEU A 131 2.91 4.63 21.24
N ASN A 132 1.62 4.88 21.07
CA ASN A 132 0.57 4.02 21.60
C ASN A 132 0.29 2.86 20.62
N PHE A 133 -0.66 1.98 20.93
CA PHE A 133 -0.95 0.80 20.11
C PHE A 133 -1.40 1.17 18.69
N ALA A 134 -2.18 2.24 18.52
CA ALA A 134 -2.58 2.73 17.20
C ALA A 134 -1.36 3.20 16.39
N GLY A 135 -0.44 3.95 17.02
CA GLY A 135 0.81 4.38 16.41
C GLY A 135 1.73 3.22 16.03
N LEU A 136 1.87 2.21 16.91
CA LEU A 136 2.64 1.00 16.62
C LEU A 136 2.03 0.20 15.46
N THR A 137 0.71 0.07 15.44
CA THR A 137 -0.03 -0.61 14.36
C THR A 137 0.18 0.10 13.03
N MET A 138 0.11 1.43 13.02
CA MET A 138 0.39 2.24 11.83
C MET A 138 1.84 2.06 11.37
N GLN A 139 2.81 2.07 12.28
CA GLN A 139 4.23 1.90 11.96
C GLN A 139 4.51 0.52 11.37
N VAL A 140 3.96 -0.53 11.96
CA VAL A 140 4.11 -1.92 11.49
C VAL A 140 3.45 -2.12 10.14
N PHE A 141 2.24 -1.58 9.94
CA PHE A 141 1.57 -1.68 8.64
C PHE A 141 2.29 -0.87 7.55
N ARG A 142 2.78 0.34 7.87
CA ARG A 142 3.64 1.12 6.97
C ARG A 142 4.90 0.36 6.59
N GLY A 143 5.55 -0.31 7.55
CA GLY A 143 6.66 -1.22 7.29
C GLY A 143 6.26 -2.36 6.34
N GLY A 144 5.10 -2.97 6.55
CA GLY A 144 4.49 -3.95 5.65
C GLY A 144 4.35 -3.46 4.20
N LEU A 145 3.93 -2.21 4.00
CA LEU A 145 3.77 -1.66 2.65
C LEU A 145 5.11 -1.28 2.00
N LEU A 146 6.00 -0.62 2.75
CA LEU A 146 7.26 -0.08 2.24
C LEU A 146 8.37 -1.13 2.11
N ASN A 147 8.48 -2.00 3.13
CA ASN A 147 9.52 -3.00 3.24
C ASN A 147 9.02 -4.38 2.78
N GLY A 148 7.69 -4.56 2.73
CA GLY A 148 7.03 -5.85 2.49
C GLY A 148 6.65 -6.59 3.75
N GLU A 149 7.17 -6.16 4.90
CA GLU A 149 6.99 -6.85 6.17
C GLU A 149 7.14 -5.92 7.38
N GLY A 150 6.54 -6.33 8.49
CA GLY A 150 6.69 -5.72 9.81
C GLY A 150 7.26 -6.72 10.80
N LEU A 151 8.16 -6.27 11.67
CA LEU A 151 8.79 -7.09 12.70
C LEU A 151 8.65 -6.39 14.05
N ALA A 152 8.19 -7.12 15.05
CA ALA A 152 8.21 -6.66 16.43
C ALA A 152 8.64 -7.76 17.40
N LEU A 153 9.27 -7.33 18.47
CA LEU A 153 9.69 -8.17 19.60
C LEU A 153 8.83 -7.81 20.81
N PRO A 154 7.91 -8.69 21.24
CA PRO A 154 7.32 -8.62 22.57
C PRO A 154 8.39 -8.76 23.65
N LEU A 155 8.64 -7.67 24.37
CA LEU A 155 9.56 -7.63 25.50
C LEU A 155 8.80 -7.72 26.83
N TRP A 156 9.49 -8.22 27.84
CA TRP A 156 9.03 -8.26 29.22
C TRP A 156 9.91 -7.35 30.09
N LEU A 157 9.41 -6.16 30.43
CA LEU A 157 10.18 -5.12 31.12
C LEU A 157 9.52 -4.70 32.45
N PRO A 158 9.66 -5.52 33.52
CA PRO A 158 8.95 -5.32 34.80
C PRO A 158 9.50 -4.17 35.63
N SER A 159 10.76 -3.76 35.42
CA SER A 159 11.45 -2.72 36.19
C SER A 159 10.97 -1.29 35.92
N ARG A 160 9.92 -1.10 35.11
CA ARG A 160 9.54 0.20 34.54
C ARG A 160 8.41 0.95 35.27
N GLU A 161 8.05 0.55 36.51
CA GLU A 161 6.94 1.13 37.30
C GLU A 161 5.62 1.18 36.50
N ARG A 162 5.26 0.06 35.87
CA ARG A 162 4.06 -0.05 35.02
C ARG A 162 3.05 -1.00 35.63
N THR A 163 1.77 -0.85 35.26
CA THR A 163 0.76 -1.89 35.49
C THR A 163 1.09 -3.17 34.72
N TYR A 164 1.63 -3.05 33.50
CA TYR A 164 1.98 -4.17 32.63
C TYR A 164 3.45 -4.09 32.18
N ALA A 165 4.19 -5.19 32.33
CA ALA A 165 5.55 -5.41 31.89
C ALA A 165 5.64 -5.69 30.38
N THR A 166 4.59 -6.21 29.76
CA THR A 166 4.53 -6.46 28.31
C THR A 166 4.59 -5.14 27.54
N CYS A 167 5.58 -5.05 26.64
CA CYS A 167 5.66 -3.97 25.65
C CYS A 167 6.28 -4.46 24.36
N LEU A 168 6.04 -3.73 23.28
CA LEU A 168 6.47 -4.09 21.94
C LEU A 168 7.66 -3.22 21.53
N GLN A 169 8.67 -3.85 20.97
CA GLN A 169 9.73 -3.16 20.24
C GLN A 169 9.55 -3.44 18.75
N VAL A 170 9.15 -2.43 17.98
CA VAL A 170 9.14 -2.53 16.51
C VAL A 170 10.58 -2.44 16.02
N VAL A 171 10.93 -3.33 15.09
CA VAL A 171 12.29 -3.48 14.56
C VAL A 171 12.25 -3.30 13.04
N GLU A 172 13.19 -2.53 12.49
CA GLU A 172 13.35 -2.43 11.04
C GLU A 172 13.69 -3.79 10.43
N ALA A 173 12.99 -4.13 9.35
CA ALA A 173 13.08 -5.41 8.66
C ALA A 173 14.50 -5.75 8.17
N ASP A 174 15.30 -4.75 7.81
CA ASP A 174 16.69 -4.89 7.37
C ASP A 174 17.60 -5.53 8.44
N ARG A 175 17.20 -5.42 9.72
CA ARG A 175 17.94 -6.03 10.83
C ARG A 175 17.72 -7.54 10.87
N LEU A 176 16.61 -8.05 10.35
CA LEU A 176 16.37 -9.49 10.22
C LEU A 176 17.21 -10.02 9.05
N SER A 177 18.29 -10.73 9.37
CA SER A 177 19.27 -11.18 8.39
C SER A 177 20.08 -12.36 8.90
N ASN A 178 20.64 -13.15 7.99
CA ASN A 178 21.55 -14.23 8.38
C ASN A 178 22.78 -13.64 9.08
N PRO A 179 23.20 -14.21 10.23
CA PRO A 179 24.38 -13.74 10.94
C PRO A 179 25.61 -13.70 10.04
N LEU A 180 26.35 -12.59 10.08
CA LEU A 180 27.55 -12.36 9.27
C LEU A 180 27.32 -12.48 7.75
N GLY A 181 26.07 -12.35 7.27
CA GLY A 181 25.77 -12.45 5.84
C GLY A 181 25.93 -13.86 5.28
N GLN A 182 25.80 -14.90 6.12
CA GLN A 182 25.81 -16.29 5.67
C GLN A 182 24.78 -16.53 4.56
N GLN A 183 25.13 -17.41 3.61
CA GLN A 183 24.21 -17.82 2.55
C GLN A 183 23.01 -18.58 3.13
N ASP A 184 21.86 -18.42 2.47
CA ASP A 184 20.64 -19.11 2.85
C ASP A 184 20.77 -20.63 2.70
N THR A 185 20.28 -21.38 3.69
CA THR A 185 20.29 -22.84 3.74
C THR A 185 18.87 -23.37 3.89
N ALA A 186 18.68 -24.70 3.86
CA ALA A 186 17.36 -25.30 4.06
C ALA A 186 16.70 -24.93 5.40
N THR A 187 17.50 -24.63 6.44
CA THR A 187 17.04 -24.36 7.81
C THR A 187 17.26 -22.92 8.24
N LEU A 188 17.90 -22.07 7.44
CA LEU A 188 18.13 -20.66 7.73
C LEU A 188 17.88 -19.84 6.45
N ARG A 189 16.79 -19.07 6.44
CA ARG A 189 16.36 -18.25 5.29
C ARG A 189 16.13 -16.81 5.73
N GLY A 190 16.89 -15.86 5.18
CA GLY A 190 16.68 -14.43 5.42
C GLY A 190 16.60 -14.06 6.91
N GLY A 191 17.44 -14.64 7.75
CA GLY A 191 17.48 -14.42 9.20
C GLY A 191 16.51 -15.27 10.02
N ILE A 192 15.77 -16.19 9.41
CA ILE A 192 14.77 -17.03 10.09
C ILE A 192 15.26 -18.48 10.12
N GLU A 193 15.39 -19.05 11.32
CA GLU A 193 15.62 -20.47 11.50
C GLU A 193 14.30 -21.23 11.37
N LEU A 194 14.29 -22.30 10.58
CA LEU A 194 13.08 -23.06 10.24
C LEU A 194 13.17 -24.51 10.71
N ASP A 195 12.03 -25.05 11.13
CA ASP A 195 11.87 -26.48 11.32
C ASP A 195 11.63 -27.22 9.99
N ARG A 196 11.46 -28.54 10.06
CA ARG A 196 11.23 -29.38 8.88
C ARG A 196 9.93 -29.09 8.11
N TYR A 197 8.99 -28.37 8.72
CA TYR A 197 7.70 -27.99 8.16
C TYR A 197 7.68 -26.54 7.67
N GLY A 198 8.76 -25.78 7.88
CA GLY A 198 8.86 -24.36 7.57
C GLY A 198 8.29 -23.44 8.67
N ALA A 199 8.05 -23.95 9.87
CA ALA A 199 7.68 -23.12 11.01
C ALA A 199 8.93 -22.42 11.59
N PRO A 200 8.85 -21.14 11.98
CA PRO A 200 9.99 -20.42 12.53
C PRO A 200 10.34 -20.93 13.94
N LEU A 201 11.60 -21.30 14.13
CA LEU A 201 12.17 -21.68 15.43
C LEU A 201 12.79 -20.47 16.14
N ALA A 202 13.49 -19.63 15.40
CA ALA A 202 14.14 -18.42 15.91
C ALA A 202 14.38 -17.40 14.80
N TYR A 203 14.62 -16.16 15.21
CA TYR A 203 14.90 -15.02 14.36
C TYR A 203 16.25 -14.42 14.74
N HIS A 204 17.08 -14.12 13.76
CA HIS A 204 18.37 -13.46 13.92
C HIS A 204 18.24 -11.98 13.64
N VAL A 205 18.19 -11.19 14.71
CA VAL A 205 18.02 -9.74 14.62
C VAL A 205 19.36 -9.07 14.88
N ARG A 206 19.88 -8.36 13.88
CA ARG A 206 21.10 -7.55 13.99
C ARG A 206 20.93 -6.48 15.07
N ASN A 207 21.93 -6.24 15.91
CA ASN A 207 21.82 -5.30 17.03
C ASN A 207 21.73 -3.83 16.55
N SER A 208 22.41 -3.49 15.46
CA SER A 208 22.28 -2.19 14.76
C SER A 208 21.78 -2.34 13.31
N HIS A 209 21.29 -1.24 12.74
CA HIS A 209 20.81 -1.20 11.36
C HIS A 209 21.98 -1.35 10.37
N PRO A 210 21.87 -2.22 9.34
CA PRO A 210 22.98 -2.50 8.41
C PRO A 210 23.50 -1.27 7.65
N GLY A 211 22.64 -0.28 7.39
CA GLY A 211 22.97 0.97 6.71
C GLY A 211 23.24 2.16 7.63
N ASP A 212 23.42 1.94 8.94
CA ASP A 212 23.76 3.03 9.86
C ASP A 212 25.18 3.57 9.55
N LEU A 213 25.32 4.90 9.50
CA LEU A 213 26.57 5.58 9.10
C LEU A 213 27.50 5.84 10.29
N LEU A 214 27.06 5.55 11.52
CA LEU A 214 27.86 5.67 12.73
C LEU A 214 28.99 4.62 12.71
N SER A 215 30.18 5.07 12.30
CA SER A 215 31.28 4.24 11.78
C SER A 215 31.93 3.24 12.75
N TRP A 216 31.53 3.17 14.02
CA TRP A 216 32.23 2.37 15.04
C TRP A 216 31.31 1.77 16.11
N THR A 217 30.18 1.16 15.71
CA THR A 217 29.35 0.39 16.63
C THR A 217 29.67 -1.12 16.50
N PRO A 218 30.24 -1.77 17.53
CA PRO A 218 30.45 -3.23 17.52
C PRO A 218 29.16 -4.01 17.25
N ASP A 219 28.02 -3.42 17.63
CA ASP A 219 26.66 -3.92 17.41
C ASP A 219 26.30 -4.08 15.91
N LEU A 220 27.00 -3.40 15.00
CA LEU A 220 26.84 -3.65 13.56
C LEU A 220 27.22 -5.07 13.17
N TYR A 221 28.08 -5.77 13.91
CA TYR A 221 28.48 -7.14 13.57
C TYR A 221 27.98 -8.16 14.58
N GLN A 222 26.94 -7.80 15.33
CA GLN A 222 26.32 -8.68 16.32
C GLN A 222 24.85 -8.91 15.98
N TRP A 223 24.41 -10.14 16.19
CA TRP A 223 23.02 -10.57 16.03
C TRP A 223 22.56 -11.17 17.34
N THR A 224 21.35 -10.80 17.74
CA THR A 224 20.63 -11.46 18.82
C THR A 224 19.72 -12.52 18.20
N ARG A 225 19.94 -13.78 18.57
CA ARG A 225 19.04 -14.88 18.24
C ARG A 225 17.87 -14.87 19.21
N VAL A 226 16.68 -14.56 18.70
CA VAL A 226 15.43 -14.53 19.47
C VAL A 226 14.59 -15.76 19.12
N PRO A 227 14.30 -16.67 20.06
CA PRO A 227 13.35 -17.77 19.83
C PRO A 227 12.00 -17.24 19.33
N ALA A 228 11.29 -17.99 18.48
CA ALA A 228 9.95 -17.57 18.04
C ALA A 228 8.93 -17.61 19.20
N PHE A 229 9.08 -18.60 20.08
CA PHE A 229 8.24 -18.84 21.25
C PHE A 229 9.09 -19.18 22.48
N THR A 230 8.58 -18.87 23.67
CA THR A 230 9.05 -19.43 24.94
C THR A 230 8.67 -20.91 25.07
N TYR A 231 9.24 -21.62 26.07
CA TYR A 231 8.91 -23.04 26.30
C TYR A 231 7.43 -23.29 26.66
N TRP A 232 6.70 -22.27 27.14
CA TRP A 232 5.28 -22.36 27.48
C TRP A 232 4.35 -21.77 26.40
N GLY A 233 4.89 -21.44 25.23
CA GLY A 233 4.08 -21.02 24.07
C GLY A 233 3.77 -19.53 23.98
N ARG A 234 4.37 -18.67 24.80
CA ARG A 234 4.31 -17.21 24.61
C ARG A 234 5.16 -16.78 23.43
N ARG A 235 4.58 -16.01 22.49
CA ARG A 235 5.29 -15.46 21.31
C ARG A 235 6.37 -14.48 21.75
N GLN A 236 7.56 -14.61 21.16
CA GLN A 236 8.69 -13.69 21.34
C GLN A 236 9.04 -12.90 20.08
N VAL A 237 8.45 -13.27 18.94
CA VAL A 237 8.55 -12.51 17.69
C VAL A 237 7.18 -12.45 17.03
N ILE A 238 6.79 -11.26 16.58
CA ILE A 238 5.66 -11.04 15.68
C ILE A 238 6.24 -10.57 14.36
N HIS A 239 6.26 -11.46 13.37
CA HIS A 239 6.70 -11.17 12.01
C HIS A 239 5.51 -11.29 11.07
N ILE A 240 5.12 -10.16 10.48
CA ILE A 240 3.99 -10.10 9.57
C ILE A 240 4.48 -9.78 8.17
N HIS A 241 4.01 -10.54 7.19
CA HIS A 241 4.20 -10.25 5.77
C HIS A 241 3.14 -10.97 4.94
N ASP A 242 2.90 -10.49 3.72
CA ASP A 242 2.07 -11.23 2.79
C ASP A 242 2.83 -12.46 2.28
N ARG A 243 2.16 -13.61 2.31
CA ARG A 243 2.66 -14.87 1.73
C ARG A 243 1.94 -15.09 0.40
N GLU A 244 2.59 -14.72 -0.70
CA GLU A 244 2.03 -14.89 -2.04
C GLU A 244 2.31 -16.29 -2.61
N ARG A 245 3.42 -16.90 -2.19
CA ARG A 245 3.84 -18.23 -2.62
C ARG A 245 4.15 -19.12 -1.42
N THR A 246 3.92 -20.43 -1.58
CA THR A 246 4.28 -21.42 -0.57
C THR A 246 5.80 -21.44 -0.36
N GLY A 247 6.24 -21.48 0.91
CA GLY A 247 7.66 -21.48 1.27
C GLY A 247 8.33 -20.10 1.23
N GLN A 248 7.56 -19.01 1.09
CA GLN A 248 8.06 -17.64 1.20
C GLN A 248 8.26 -17.25 2.67
N ASN A 249 9.48 -16.89 3.04
CA ASN A 249 9.85 -16.56 4.43
C ASN A 249 9.96 -15.06 4.71
N ARG A 250 10.08 -14.22 3.68
CA ARG A 250 10.17 -12.75 3.81
C ARG A 250 9.12 -12.06 2.95
N GLY A 251 8.74 -10.85 3.33
CA GLY A 251 7.81 -10.02 2.57
C GLY A 251 8.47 -9.27 1.41
N LYS A 252 7.68 -8.86 0.42
CA LYS A 252 8.13 -7.95 -0.65
C LYS A 252 7.32 -6.63 -0.60
N PRO A 253 7.92 -5.46 -0.88
CA PRO A 253 7.20 -4.19 -0.87
C PRO A 253 5.98 -4.16 -1.80
N LEU A 254 4.94 -3.43 -1.43
CA LEU A 254 3.73 -3.26 -2.24
C LEU A 254 4.05 -2.74 -3.65
N LEU A 255 4.97 -1.79 -3.75
CA LEU A 255 5.28 -1.10 -5.01
C LEU A 255 6.14 -1.94 -5.97
N SER A 256 6.59 -3.14 -5.58
CA SER A 256 7.61 -3.91 -6.31
C SER A 256 7.29 -4.09 -7.81
N ALA A 257 6.03 -4.37 -8.15
CA ALA A 257 5.62 -4.63 -9.53
C ALA A 257 5.50 -3.37 -10.42
N VAL A 258 5.41 -2.18 -9.82
CA VAL A 258 5.17 -0.91 -10.52
C VAL A 258 6.31 0.10 -10.37
N LEU A 259 7.38 -0.27 -9.65
CA LEU A 259 8.59 0.55 -9.49
C LEU A 259 9.14 1.09 -10.83
N PRO A 260 9.27 0.27 -11.90
CA PRO A 260 9.73 0.77 -13.20
C PRO A 260 8.79 1.83 -13.80
N GLN A 261 7.48 1.61 -13.74
CA GLN A 261 6.44 2.48 -14.29
C GLN A 261 6.47 3.85 -13.62
N PHE A 262 6.60 3.89 -12.29
CA PHE A 262 6.81 5.15 -11.57
C PHE A 262 8.07 5.87 -12.06
N LYS A 263 9.20 5.17 -12.15
CA LYS A 263 10.47 5.80 -12.54
C LYS A 263 10.46 6.33 -13.98
N MET A 264 9.84 5.57 -14.88
CA MET A 264 9.68 5.95 -16.29
C MET A 264 8.74 7.14 -16.43
N LEU A 265 7.63 7.17 -15.68
CA LEU A 265 6.70 8.29 -15.68
C LEU A 265 7.34 9.57 -15.15
N ASP A 266 8.10 9.50 -14.04
CA ASP A 266 8.82 10.66 -13.50
C ASP A 266 9.82 11.22 -14.52
N THR A 267 10.54 10.33 -15.19
CA THR A 267 11.52 10.72 -16.22
C THR A 267 10.82 11.37 -17.42
N TYR A 268 9.70 10.81 -17.86
CA TYR A 268 8.89 11.34 -18.95
C TYR A 268 8.32 12.72 -18.62
N SER A 269 7.62 12.86 -17.48
CA SER A 269 7.07 14.13 -17.01
C SER A 269 8.14 15.20 -16.83
N GLY A 270 9.31 14.83 -16.29
CA GLY A 270 10.44 15.74 -16.16
C GLY A 270 11.04 16.18 -17.50
N ALA A 271 11.07 15.29 -18.50
CA ALA A 271 11.53 15.63 -19.85
C ALA A 271 10.55 16.60 -20.55
N GLU A 272 9.25 16.37 -20.41
CA GLU A 272 8.22 17.24 -20.98
C GLU A 272 8.21 18.62 -20.30
N LEU A 273 8.34 18.68 -18.97
CA LEU A 273 8.49 19.95 -18.26
C LEU A 273 9.73 20.74 -18.73
N LYS A 274 10.88 20.06 -18.86
CA LYS A 274 12.11 20.69 -19.39
C LYS A 274 11.93 21.19 -20.81
N ALA A 275 11.28 20.39 -21.67
CA ALA A 275 10.99 20.78 -23.05
C ALA A 275 10.08 22.01 -23.09
N ALA A 276 9.04 22.06 -22.27
CA ALA A 276 8.15 23.22 -22.15
C ALA A 276 8.92 24.49 -21.71
N ILE A 277 9.83 24.36 -20.75
CA ILE A 277 10.69 25.47 -20.29
C ILE A 277 11.61 25.95 -21.41
N VAL A 278 12.32 25.06 -22.10
CA VAL A 278 13.22 25.44 -23.21
C VAL A 278 12.43 26.11 -24.34
N ASN A 279 11.25 25.57 -24.67
CA ASN A 279 10.36 26.14 -25.66
C ASN A 279 9.86 27.55 -25.29
N ALA A 280 9.62 27.80 -24.00
CA ALA A 280 9.27 29.13 -23.51
C ALA A 280 10.45 30.10 -23.49
N MET A 281 11.70 29.62 -23.43
CA MET A 281 12.91 30.44 -23.38
C MET A 281 13.41 30.88 -24.77
N ILE A 282 13.24 30.06 -25.81
CA ILE A 282 13.73 30.37 -27.16
C ILE A 282 12.63 31.11 -27.93
N ALA A 283 12.81 32.40 -28.16
CA ALA A 283 11.82 33.21 -28.88
C ALA A 283 12.02 33.21 -30.40
N ALA A 284 13.25 33.24 -30.91
CA ALA A 284 13.56 33.14 -32.34
C ALA A 284 15.05 32.87 -32.60
N PHE A 285 15.38 32.39 -33.80
CA PHE A 285 16.75 32.32 -34.31
C PHE A 285 16.98 33.40 -35.36
N VAL A 286 18.20 33.96 -35.40
CA VAL A 286 18.63 34.84 -36.49
C VAL A 286 19.58 34.05 -37.39
N LYS A 287 19.15 33.77 -38.62
CA LYS A 287 19.93 33.06 -39.62
C LYS A 287 20.55 34.07 -40.58
N SER A 288 21.87 34.02 -40.75
CA SER A 288 22.59 34.87 -41.70
C SER A 288 22.93 34.07 -42.95
N SER A 289 22.61 34.56 -44.14
CA SER A 289 22.83 33.84 -45.41
C SER A 289 23.69 34.58 -46.44
N MET A 290 24.53 35.52 -46.02
CA MET A 290 25.42 36.23 -46.96
C MET A 290 26.64 35.41 -47.37
N PRO A 291 27.01 35.41 -48.68
CA PRO A 291 28.28 34.87 -49.16
C PRO A 291 29.49 35.63 -48.58
N ALA A 292 30.62 34.94 -48.41
CA ALA A 292 31.83 35.50 -47.81
C ALA A 292 32.39 36.71 -48.59
N GLU A 293 32.26 36.72 -49.92
CA GLU A 293 32.68 37.83 -50.77
C GLU A 293 31.84 39.10 -50.52
N ALA A 294 30.54 38.94 -50.25
CA ALA A 294 29.63 40.05 -49.97
C ALA A 294 29.87 40.65 -48.57
N ILE A 295 30.23 39.81 -47.59
CA ILE A 295 30.62 40.25 -46.24
C ILE A 295 31.90 41.10 -46.29
N ALA A 296 32.91 40.64 -47.05
CA ALA A 296 34.15 41.37 -47.24
C ALA A 296 33.95 42.72 -47.94
N GLY A 297 33.01 42.81 -48.90
CA GLY A 297 32.68 44.06 -49.59
C GLY A 297 31.99 45.11 -48.71
N LEU A 298 31.18 44.71 -47.74
CA LEU A 298 30.44 45.61 -46.85
C LEU A 298 31.20 46.01 -45.57
N PHE A 299 32.00 45.10 -45.02
CA PHE A 299 32.67 45.28 -43.72
C PHE A 299 34.20 45.35 -43.83
N GLY A 300 34.76 45.21 -45.05
CA GLY A 300 36.19 45.27 -45.35
C GLY A 300 36.96 44.00 -45.02
N SER A 301 36.50 43.19 -44.06
CA SER A 301 36.98 41.82 -43.83
C SER A 301 35.94 40.97 -43.09
N PRO A 302 36.01 39.64 -43.18
CA PRO A 302 35.17 38.74 -42.38
C PRO A 302 35.36 38.93 -40.86
N ASP A 303 36.57 39.24 -40.40
CA ASP A 303 36.88 39.42 -38.98
C ASP A 303 36.16 40.64 -38.37
N LYS A 304 36.11 41.75 -39.12
CA LYS A 304 35.38 42.97 -38.69
C LYS A 304 33.87 42.75 -38.58
N TYR A 305 33.31 41.89 -39.42
CA TYR A 305 31.91 41.51 -39.34
C TYR A 305 31.62 40.67 -38.08
N LEU A 306 32.50 39.72 -37.73
CA LEU A 306 32.38 38.93 -36.51
C LEU A 306 32.51 39.79 -35.24
N ASP A 307 33.43 40.74 -35.22
CA ASP A 307 33.60 41.69 -34.11
C ASP A 307 32.37 42.60 -33.94
N ALA A 308 31.83 43.14 -35.04
CA ALA A 308 30.61 43.96 -35.01
C ALA A 308 29.39 43.15 -34.53
N ARG A 309 29.32 41.86 -34.89
CA ARG A 309 28.26 40.95 -34.47
C ARG A 309 28.38 40.54 -33.00
N ALA A 310 29.60 40.34 -32.51
CA ALA A 310 29.86 40.00 -31.11
C ALA A 310 29.40 41.10 -30.15
N GLY A 311 29.42 42.37 -30.59
CA GLY A 311 28.87 43.51 -29.86
C GLY A 311 27.34 43.66 -29.94
N HIS A 312 26.66 42.94 -30.83
CA HIS A 312 25.22 43.09 -31.08
C HIS A 312 24.38 42.14 -30.23
N SER A 313 24.04 42.58 -29.01
CA SER A 313 23.13 41.86 -28.11
C SER A 313 21.70 42.37 -28.26
N VAL A 314 20.82 41.57 -28.85
CA VAL A 314 19.39 41.90 -28.99
C VAL A 314 18.57 41.27 -27.87
N ARG A 315 17.88 42.10 -27.07
CA ARG A 315 16.92 41.64 -26.05
C ARG A 315 15.51 41.70 -26.60
N LEU A 316 14.82 40.56 -26.62
CA LEU A 316 13.44 40.47 -27.07
C LEU A 316 12.50 41.02 -25.98
N GLN A 317 11.74 42.06 -26.33
CA GLN A 317 10.66 42.64 -25.51
C GLN A 317 9.39 42.73 -26.36
N GLY A 318 8.21 42.66 -25.72
CA GLY A 318 6.93 42.69 -26.42
C GLY A 318 6.76 43.95 -27.29
N GLY A 319 6.57 43.77 -28.60
CA GLY A 319 6.38 44.87 -29.56
C GLY A 319 7.66 45.52 -30.10
N ALA A 320 8.84 44.99 -29.77
CA ALA A 320 10.12 45.56 -30.22
C ALA A 320 10.40 45.28 -31.72
N VAL A 321 10.88 46.29 -32.44
CA VAL A 321 11.46 46.14 -33.78
C VAL A 321 12.90 45.65 -33.62
N LEU A 322 13.22 44.48 -34.19
CA LEU A 322 14.55 43.88 -34.08
C LEU A 322 15.48 44.44 -35.17
N PRO A 323 16.56 45.15 -34.82
CA PRO A 323 17.56 45.57 -35.79
C PRO A 323 18.37 44.36 -36.25
N LEU A 324 18.21 43.97 -37.51
CA LEU A 324 18.90 42.84 -38.14
C LEU A 324 20.11 43.33 -38.94
N PHE A 325 21.17 42.54 -39.01
CA PHE A 325 22.27 42.83 -39.93
C PHE A 325 21.85 42.52 -41.37
N PRO A 326 22.52 43.09 -42.38
CA PRO A 326 22.25 42.75 -43.77
C PRO A 326 22.33 41.23 -44.02
N GLY A 327 21.29 40.67 -44.64
CA GLY A 327 21.18 39.23 -44.95
C GLY A 327 20.85 38.32 -43.75
N ASP A 328 20.42 38.90 -42.62
CA ASP A 328 19.82 38.17 -41.50
C ASP A 328 18.32 37.99 -41.70
N GLU A 329 17.83 36.77 -41.45
CA GLU A 329 16.42 36.44 -41.38
C GLU A 329 16.07 35.93 -39.98
N VAL A 330 15.02 36.50 -39.38
CA VAL A 330 14.46 35.99 -38.12
C VAL A 330 13.59 34.78 -38.46
N GLN A 331 14.01 33.61 -38.01
CA GLN A 331 13.22 32.40 -38.07
C GLN A 331 12.52 32.20 -36.71
N PRO A 332 11.18 32.25 -36.66
CA PRO A 332 10.45 31.98 -35.44
C PRO A 332 10.76 30.55 -34.97
N PHE A 333 11.07 30.39 -33.69
CA PHE A 333 11.18 29.06 -33.12
C PHE A 333 9.78 28.55 -32.82
N ALA A 334 9.24 27.72 -33.73
CA ALA A 334 7.98 27.02 -33.53
C ALA A 334 8.30 25.55 -33.18
N PRO A 335 8.42 25.20 -31.88
CA PRO A 335 8.64 23.82 -31.51
C PRO A 335 7.44 22.97 -31.92
N ALA A 336 7.63 22.11 -32.92
CA ALA A 336 6.62 21.16 -33.40
C ALA A 336 6.51 19.97 -32.43
N ARG A 337 5.90 20.18 -31.27
CA ARG A 337 5.49 19.09 -30.37
C ARG A 337 4.02 19.25 -29.99
N PRO A 338 3.11 18.38 -30.48
CA PRO A 338 1.74 18.35 -29.99
C PRO A 338 1.75 17.83 -28.54
N ALA A 339 1.53 18.71 -27.57
CA ALA A 339 1.35 18.35 -26.16
C ALA A 339 0.06 17.56 -25.88
N THR A 340 -0.77 17.31 -26.91
CA THR A 340 -2.11 16.72 -26.80
C THR A 340 -2.11 15.24 -26.37
N ALA A 341 -1.04 14.49 -26.63
CA ALA A 341 -0.94 13.07 -26.24
C ALA A 341 -0.43 12.83 -24.81
N PHE A 342 0.10 13.87 -24.14
CA PHE A 342 0.73 13.74 -22.82
C PHE A 342 -0.25 13.23 -21.75
N ASP A 343 -1.44 13.84 -21.70
CA ASP A 343 -2.47 13.51 -20.71
C ASP A 343 -2.98 12.07 -20.88
N ALA A 344 -3.34 11.68 -22.11
CA ALA A 344 -3.86 10.34 -22.40
C ALA A 344 -2.84 9.23 -22.06
N PHE A 345 -1.57 9.43 -22.42
CA PHE A 345 -0.50 8.49 -22.09
C PHE A 345 -0.24 8.43 -20.57
N THR A 346 -0.12 9.59 -19.92
CA THR A 346 0.09 9.69 -18.47
C THR A 346 -1.03 8.99 -17.70
N LYS A 347 -2.29 9.21 -18.09
CA LYS A 347 -3.45 8.51 -17.50
C LYS A 347 -3.39 7.00 -17.73
N SER A 348 -2.96 6.54 -18.90
CA SER A 348 -2.77 5.10 -19.16
C SER A 348 -1.74 4.46 -18.21
N VAL A 349 -0.58 5.11 -18.04
CA VAL A 349 0.46 4.65 -17.11
C VAL A 349 -0.02 4.69 -15.66
N LEU A 350 -0.74 5.75 -15.25
CA LEU A 350 -1.30 5.86 -13.91
C LEU A 350 -2.37 4.80 -13.62
N ARG A 351 -3.17 4.41 -14.60
CA ARG A 351 -4.10 3.28 -14.47
C ARG A 351 -3.39 1.94 -14.31
N HIS A 352 -2.28 1.71 -15.01
CA HIS A 352 -1.43 0.53 -14.79
C HIS A 352 -0.87 0.54 -13.37
N ILE A 353 -0.34 1.68 -12.90
CA ILE A 353 0.14 1.83 -11.53
C ILE A 353 -0.99 1.52 -10.53
N ALA A 354 -2.17 2.11 -10.70
CA ALA A 354 -3.33 1.90 -9.84
C ALA A 354 -3.71 0.41 -9.75
N ALA A 355 -3.75 -0.29 -10.89
CA ALA A 355 -3.98 -1.74 -10.93
C ALA A 355 -2.91 -2.52 -10.15
N GLY A 356 -1.64 -2.14 -10.23
CA GLY A 356 -0.57 -2.77 -9.47
C GLY A 356 -0.61 -2.50 -7.96
N LEU A 357 -1.20 -1.38 -7.52
CA LEU A 357 -1.46 -1.09 -6.10
C LEU A 357 -2.77 -1.70 -5.60
N ASN A 358 -3.58 -2.27 -6.49
CA ASN A 358 -4.93 -2.76 -6.23
C ASN A 358 -5.88 -1.69 -5.66
N ILE A 359 -5.76 -0.45 -6.16
CA ILE A 359 -6.69 0.65 -5.85
C ILE A 359 -7.16 1.32 -7.15
N PRO A 360 -8.40 1.84 -7.22
CA PRO A 360 -8.89 2.56 -8.39
C PRO A 360 -8.07 3.81 -8.70
N TYR A 361 -8.01 4.20 -9.98
CA TYR A 361 -7.32 5.40 -10.45
C TYR A 361 -7.86 6.67 -9.75
N GLU A 362 -9.18 6.73 -9.61
CA GLU A 362 -9.91 7.85 -9.01
C GLU A 362 -9.46 8.05 -7.55
N LEU A 363 -9.22 6.95 -6.84
CA LEU A 363 -8.76 6.99 -5.46
C LEU A 363 -7.25 7.25 -5.34
N LEU A 364 -6.44 6.79 -6.30
CA LEU A 364 -5.00 7.03 -6.34
C LEU A 364 -4.69 8.53 -6.55
N LEU A 365 -5.36 9.16 -7.52
CA LEU A 365 -5.14 10.59 -7.84
C LEU A 365 -6.11 11.55 -7.16
N LYS A 366 -7.14 11.04 -6.49
CA LYS A 366 -8.27 11.85 -5.97
C LYS A 366 -9.00 12.61 -7.08
N ASP A 367 -9.04 12.03 -8.28
CA ASP A 367 -9.68 12.60 -9.46
C ASP A 367 -10.98 11.85 -9.77
N PHE A 368 -12.11 12.47 -9.45
CA PHE A 368 -13.45 11.99 -9.76
C PHE A 368 -14.12 12.83 -10.86
N SER A 369 -13.38 13.69 -11.56
CA SER A 369 -13.94 14.68 -12.50
C SER A 369 -14.65 14.05 -13.71
N GLN A 370 -14.26 12.84 -14.09
CA GLN A 370 -14.80 12.08 -15.22
C GLN A 370 -15.62 10.86 -14.77
N THR A 371 -16.15 10.88 -13.55
CA THR A 371 -16.86 9.74 -12.94
C THR A 371 -18.28 10.16 -12.54
N ASN A 372 -19.27 9.33 -12.83
CA ASN A 372 -20.64 9.54 -12.34
C ASN A 372 -20.85 8.89 -10.96
N TYR A 373 -21.96 9.18 -10.29
CA TYR A 373 -22.22 8.65 -8.94
C TYR A 373 -22.09 7.12 -8.84
N SER A 374 -22.71 6.38 -9.77
CA SER A 374 -22.72 4.91 -9.78
C SER A 374 -21.33 4.32 -9.98
N SER A 375 -20.54 4.87 -10.92
CA SER A 375 -19.17 4.43 -11.17
C SER A 375 -18.21 4.78 -10.03
N ALA A 376 -18.36 5.96 -9.41
CA ALA A 376 -17.57 6.36 -8.25
C ALA A 376 -17.84 5.42 -7.07
N ARG A 377 -19.12 5.10 -6.82
CA ARG A 377 -19.52 4.16 -5.78
C ARG A 377 -18.98 2.75 -6.05
N ALA A 378 -19.05 2.27 -7.29
CA ALA A 378 -18.50 0.97 -7.67
C ALA A 378 -16.97 0.90 -7.44
N ALA A 379 -16.23 1.93 -7.84
CA ALA A 379 -14.79 2.03 -7.62
C ALA A 379 -14.44 2.03 -6.12
N LEU A 380 -15.13 2.83 -5.32
CA LEU A 380 -14.91 2.89 -3.87
C LEU A 380 -15.27 1.57 -3.17
N LEU A 381 -16.32 0.87 -3.61
CA LEU A 381 -16.69 -0.44 -3.07
C LEU A 381 -15.61 -1.49 -3.34
N GLU A 382 -15.02 -1.49 -4.52
CA GLU A 382 -13.92 -2.39 -4.85
C GLU A 382 -12.67 -2.08 -4.01
N ALA A 383 -12.33 -0.79 -3.85
CA ALA A 383 -11.26 -0.38 -2.94
C ALA A 383 -11.54 -0.82 -1.49
N TRP A 384 -12.80 -0.73 -1.04
CA TRP A 384 -13.19 -1.13 0.31
C TRP A 384 -13.00 -2.64 0.56
N ARG A 385 -13.26 -3.48 -0.45
CA ARG A 385 -12.96 -4.92 -0.36
C ARG A 385 -11.47 -5.17 -0.10
N PHE A 386 -10.60 -4.47 -0.83
CA PHE A 386 -9.16 -4.54 -0.60
C PHE A 386 -8.79 -4.06 0.81
N PHE A 387 -9.30 -2.91 1.25
CA PHE A 387 -8.99 -2.37 2.57
C PHE A 387 -9.47 -3.27 3.71
N ASN A 388 -10.66 -3.86 3.60
CA ASN A 388 -11.16 -4.82 4.59
C ASN A 388 -10.31 -6.09 4.64
N GLY A 389 -9.90 -6.62 3.49
CA GLY A 389 -9.00 -7.78 3.44
C GLY A 389 -7.66 -7.49 4.12
N ARG A 390 -7.07 -6.32 3.84
CA ARG A 390 -5.83 -5.86 4.48
C ARG A 390 -5.99 -5.61 5.98
N ARG A 391 -7.12 -5.04 6.40
CA ARG A 391 -7.44 -4.82 7.81
C ARG A 391 -7.59 -6.15 8.55
N GLN A 392 -8.32 -7.10 7.97
CA GLN A 392 -8.48 -8.43 8.58
C GLN A 392 -7.14 -9.17 8.69
N TRP A 393 -6.30 -9.08 7.66
CA TRP A 393 -4.94 -9.61 7.70
C TRP A 393 -4.12 -8.99 8.84
N LEU A 394 -4.09 -7.65 8.93
CA LEU A 394 -3.38 -6.95 10.00
C LEU A 394 -3.97 -7.28 11.39
N ALA A 395 -5.29 -7.32 11.51
CA ALA A 395 -5.97 -7.72 12.74
C ALA A 395 -5.55 -9.13 13.19
N THR A 396 -5.54 -10.08 12.25
CA THR A 396 -5.24 -11.50 12.53
C THR A 396 -3.79 -11.73 12.92
N TYR A 397 -2.83 -11.13 12.19
CA TYR A 397 -1.41 -11.44 12.35
C TYR A 397 -0.63 -10.45 13.22
N TRP A 398 -1.19 -9.26 13.48
CA TRP A 398 -0.60 -8.25 14.36
C TRP A 398 -1.45 -7.99 15.59
N ALA A 399 -2.68 -7.50 15.43
CA ALA A 399 -3.43 -6.95 16.54
C ALA A 399 -3.88 -8.03 17.55
N SER A 400 -4.44 -9.13 17.07
CA SER A 400 -4.88 -10.25 17.92
C SER A 400 -3.71 -10.91 18.68
N PRO A 401 -2.53 -11.19 18.09
CA PRO A 401 -1.36 -11.65 18.83
C PRO A 401 -0.88 -10.66 19.91
N VAL A 402 -0.93 -9.36 19.64
CA VAL A 402 -0.59 -8.36 20.67
C VAL A 402 -1.59 -8.39 21.82
N TYR A 403 -2.89 -8.46 21.51
CA TYR A 403 -3.95 -8.59 22.51
C TYR A 403 -3.78 -9.88 23.33
N GLU A 404 -3.49 -11.02 22.69
CA GLU A 404 -3.23 -12.30 23.35
C GLU A 404 -2.05 -12.23 24.34
N LEU A 405 -0.99 -11.49 23.99
CA LEU A 405 0.19 -11.30 24.84
C LEU A 405 -0.09 -10.43 26.06
N TRP A 406 -0.87 -9.36 25.87
CA TRP A 406 -1.31 -8.49 26.96
C TRP A 406 -2.32 -9.20 27.87
N LEU A 407 -3.29 -9.94 27.29
CA LEU A 407 -4.32 -10.66 28.03
C LEU A 407 -3.70 -11.74 28.92
N GLU A 408 -2.72 -12.49 28.41
CA GLU A 408 -1.95 -13.46 29.21
C GLU A 408 -1.36 -12.81 30.48
N GLU A 409 -0.80 -11.61 30.37
CA GLU A 409 -0.29 -10.89 31.53
C GLU A 409 -1.40 -10.41 32.46
N ALA A 410 -2.46 -9.82 31.91
CA ALA A 410 -3.59 -9.32 32.70
C ALA A 410 -4.25 -10.45 33.53
N VAL A 411 -4.34 -11.65 32.96
CA VAL A 411 -4.81 -12.85 33.67
C VAL A 411 -3.81 -13.27 34.75
N ASN A 412 -2.51 -13.31 34.45
CA ASN A 412 -1.47 -13.68 35.42
C ASN A 412 -1.38 -12.69 36.60
N LEU A 413 -1.71 -11.42 36.39
CA LEU A 413 -1.81 -10.40 37.45
C LEU A 413 -3.10 -10.52 38.29
N GLY A 414 -4.06 -11.36 37.88
CA GLY A 414 -5.37 -11.48 38.53
C GLY A 414 -6.33 -10.33 38.22
N GLU A 415 -6.00 -9.48 37.24
CA GLU A 415 -6.82 -8.34 36.83
C GLU A 415 -7.98 -8.76 35.93
N VAL A 416 -7.86 -9.90 35.24
CA VAL A 416 -8.90 -10.49 34.38
C VAL A 416 -9.16 -11.93 34.82
N GLU A 417 -10.42 -12.26 35.09
CA GLU A 417 -10.81 -13.62 35.44
C GLU A 417 -10.86 -14.51 34.18
N ALA A 418 -9.94 -15.46 34.08
CA ALA A 418 -9.93 -16.47 33.02
C ALA A 418 -9.40 -17.80 33.57
N PRO A 419 -10.22 -18.60 34.28
CA PRO A 419 -9.83 -19.93 34.75
C PRO A 419 -9.36 -20.81 33.58
N ASP A 420 -8.32 -21.62 33.82
CA ASP A 420 -7.74 -22.51 32.80
C ASP A 420 -7.35 -21.78 31.50
N PHE A 421 -6.84 -20.54 31.64
CA PHE A 421 -6.50 -19.67 30.50
C PHE A 421 -5.61 -20.35 29.47
N TYR A 422 -4.59 -21.12 29.90
CA TYR A 422 -3.67 -21.77 28.96
C TYR A 422 -4.34 -22.91 28.17
N GLN A 423 -5.32 -23.60 28.75
CA GLN A 423 -6.11 -24.63 28.06
C GLN A 423 -7.13 -23.99 27.09
N ASN A 424 -7.68 -22.83 27.46
CA ASN A 424 -8.75 -22.15 26.73
C ASN A 424 -8.31 -20.83 26.08
N ARG A 425 -7.01 -20.71 25.76
CA ARG A 425 -6.38 -19.43 25.37
C ARG A 425 -7.12 -18.75 24.22
N PHE A 426 -7.41 -19.51 23.16
CA PHE A 426 -8.12 -19.00 21.99
C PHE A 426 -9.57 -18.58 22.31
N ALA A 427 -10.26 -19.31 23.19
CA ALA A 427 -11.64 -19.00 23.56
C ALA A 427 -11.72 -17.66 24.31
N TYR A 428 -10.76 -17.39 25.21
CA TYR A 428 -10.66 -16.10 25.90
C TYR A 428 -10.15 -14.97 25.01
N SER A 429 -9.14 -15.23 24.18
CA SER A 429 -8.50 -14.20 23.35
C SER A 429 -9.26 -13.89 22.04
N ARG A 430 -10.43 -14.50 21.82
CA ARG A 430 -11.25 -14.24 20.64
C ARG A 430 -11.76 -12.80 20.66
N CYS A 431 -11.52 -12.10 19.57
CA CYS A 431 -11.83 -10.68 19.43
C CYS A 431 -12.15 -10.31 17.98
N ARG A 432 -12.76 -9.14 17.83
CA ARG A 432 -12.94 -8.40 16.57
C ARG A 432 -12.19 -7.07 16.67
N TRP A 433 -11.82 -6.53 15.53
CA TRP A 433 -11.14 -5.25 15.43
C TRP A 433 -11.96 -4.30 14.57
N ILE A 434 -12.40 -3.20 15.16
CA ILE A 434 -13.14 -2.15 14.48
C ILE A 434 -12.11 -1.13 13.99
N GLY A 435 -12.02 -0.94 12.68
CA GLY A 435 -11.12 0.04 12.07
C GLY A 435 -11.85 1.32 11.65
N ALA A 436 -11.20 2.09 10.78
CA ALA A 436 -11.82 3.27 10.18
C ALA A 436 -13.14 2.92 9.49
N GLY A 437 -14.13 3.80 9.62
CA GLY A 437 -15.41 3.68 8.93
C GLY A 437 -15.26 3.92 7.43
N LYS A 438 -16.15 3.32 6.64
CA LYS A 438 -16.20 3.47 5.17
C LYS A 438 -16.55 4.89 4.71
N GLY A 439 -17.26 5.64 5.56
CA GLY A 439 -17.89 6.91 5.20
C GLY A 439 -19.09 6.74 4.28
N TRP A 440 -19.72 7.86 3.92
CA TRP A 440 -20.89 7.89 3.04
C TRP A 440 -20.61 8.75 1.80
N VAL A 441 -21.07 8.28 0.64
CA VAL A 441 -21.09 9.08 -0.60
C VAL A 441 -22.38 9.90 -0.65
N ASP A 442 -23.53 9.26 -0.40
CA ASP A 442 -24.84 9.91 -0.21
C ASP A 442 -25.36 9.53 1.18
N PRO A 443 -25.21 10.43 2.18
CA PRO A 443 -25.64 10.17 3.56
C PRO A 443 -27.11 9.79 3.68
N VAL A 444 -28.00 10.36 2.85
CA VAL A 444 -29.45 10.13 2.96
C VAL A 444 -29.79 8.74 2.46
N LYS A 445 -29.29 8.36 1.27
CA LYS A 445 -29.57 7.03 0.70
C LYS A 445 -28.95 5.91 1.53
N GLU A 446 -27.72 6.09 2.04
CA GLU A 446 -27.07 5.08 2.88
C GLU A 446 -27.77 4.95 4.25
N ALA A 447 -28.26 6.04 4.86
CA ALA A 447 -29.05 5.98 6.09
C ALA A 447 -30.42 5.30 5.88
N GLN A 448 -31.12 5.59 4.78
CA GLN A 448 -32.37 4.91 4.42
C GLN A 448 -32.14 3.41 4.18
N ALA A 449 -31.03 3.06 3.53
CA ALA A 449 -30.66 1.66 3.33
C ALA A 449 -30.37 0.95 4.67
N ALA A 450 -29.68 1.61 5.60
CA ALA A 450 -29.44 1.08 6.95
C ALA A 450 -30.75 0.89 7.73
N GLU A 451 -31.65 1.88 7.70
CA GLU A 451 -32.98 1.77 8.30
C GLU A 451 -33.76 0.57 7.74
N LEU A 452 -33.76 0.40 6.40
CA LEU A 452 -34.42 -0.72 5.75
C LEU A 452 -33.82 -2.05 6.19
N ARG A 453 -32.48 -2.19 6.16
CA ARG A 453 -31.77 -3.42 6.59
C ARG A 453 -32.09 -3.80 8.03
N MET A 454 -32.16 -2.82 8.92
CA MET A 454 -32.55 -3.03 10.32
C MET A 454 -34.02 -3.44 10.46
N LYS A 455 -34.93 -2.79 9.72
CA LYS A 455 -36.38 -3.13 9.75
C LYS A 455 -36.67 -4.53 9.23
N ILE A 456 -35.96 -4.98 8.19
CA ILE A 456 -36.13 -6.33 7.62
C ILE A 456 -35.33 -7.41 8.36
N GLY A 457 -34.51 -7.04 9.36
CA GLY A 457 -33.75 -7.98 10.19
C GLY A 457 -32.54 -8.61 9.50
N VAL A 458 -31.99 -7.99 8.45
CA VAL A 458 -30.79 -8.48 7.73
C VAL A 458 -29.49 -7.92 8.34
N SER A 459 -29.59 -6.82 9.09
CA SER A 459 -28.45 -6.18 9.76
C SER A 459 -28.70 -5.98 11.25
N THR A 460 -27.64 -5.66 11.99
CA THR A 460 -27.68 -5.38 13.44
C THR A 460 -27.08 -4.02 13.76
N LEU A 461 -27.35 -3.50 14.97
CA LEU A 461 -26.72 -2.26 15.45
C LEU A 461 -25.19 -2.39 15.51
N GLU A 462 -24.68 -3.57 15.81
CA GLU A 462 -23.25 -3.86 15.81
C GLU A 462 -22.66 -3.70 14.41
N ASP A 463 -23.29 -4.31 13.40
CA ASP A 463 -22.81 -4.24 12.01
C ASP A 463 -22.87 -2.81 11.44
N GLU A 464 -23.99 -2.10 11.66
CA GLU A 464 -24.16 -0.73 11.16
C GLU A 464 -23.23 0.28 11.87
N CYS A 465 -23.00 0.13 13.19
CA CYS A 465 -22.03 0.96 13.91
C CYS A 465 -20.59 0.65 13.46
N ALA A 466 -20.25 -0.63 13.32
CA ALA A 466 -18.91 -1.06 12.92
C ALA A 466 -18.56 -0.61 11.49
N GLU A 467 -19.53 -0.57 10.55
CA GLU A 467 -19.30 -0.01 9.20
C GLU A 467 -18.90 1.48 9.25
N GLN A 468 -19.33 2.20 10.29
CA GLN A 468 -18.96 3.58 10.58
C GLN A 468 -17.78 3.70 11.56
N GLY A 469 -17.10 2.59 11.89
CA GLY A 469 -15.96 2.57 12.80
C GLY A 469 -16.30 2.82 14.26
N LYS A 470 -17.55 2.56 14.68
CA LYS A 470 -18.03 2.78 16.04
C LYS A 470 -18.40 1.46 16.71
N ASP A 471 -18.22 1.41 18.03
CA ASP A 471 -18.78 0.33 18.84
C ASP A 471 -20.24 0.65 19.21
N TRP A 472 -21.13 -0.34 19.06
CA TRP A 472 -22.55 -0.11 19.26
C TRP A 472 -22.94 0.07 20.73
N ARG A 473 -22.19 -0.54 21.68
CA ARG A 473 -22.46 -0.40 23.12
C ARG A 473 -22.12 1.00 23.57
N GLU A 474 -20.98 1.53 23.16
CA GLU A 474 -20.62 2.92 23.45
C GLU A 474 -21.62 3.92 22.85
N VAL A 475 -22.09 3.67 21.62
CA VAL A 475 -23.14 4.50 21.01
C VAL A 475 -24.44 4.41 21.83
N ALA A 476 -24.82 3.24 22.31
CA ALA A 476 -26.01 3.06 23.15
C ALA A 476 -25.88 3.76 24.52
N GLU A 477 -24.74 3.61 25.19
CA GLU A 477 -24.42 4.28 26.45
C GLU A 477 -24.42 5.80 26.32
N GLN A 478 -23.77 6.32 25.27
CA GLN A 478 -23.74 7.75 24.98
C GLN A 478 -25.16 8.28 24.71
N ARG A 479 -25.96 7.57 23.91
CA ARG A 479 -27.36 7.94 23.67
C ARG A 479 -28.20 7.93 24.94
N ALA A 480 -27.97 6.98 25.85
CA ALA A 480 -28.66 6.93 27.14
C ALA A 480 -28.28 8.12 28.04
N SER A 481 -26.99 8.48 28.06
CA SER A 481 -26.46 9.66 28.78
C SER A 481 -27.06 10.95 28.23
N GLU A 482 -27.03 11.15 26.91
CA GLU A 482 -27.63 12.29 26.22
C GLU A 482 -29.14 12.39 26.48
N ALA A 483 -29.85 11.26 26.42
CA ALA A 483 -31.28 11.24 26.69
C ALA A 483 -31.61 11.68 28.11
N LYS A 484 -30.82 11.23 29.09
CA LYS A 484 -30.95 11.65 30.48
C LYS A 484 -30.68 13.15 30.64
N PHE A 485 -29.60 13.64 30.03
CA PHE A 485 -29.20 15.05 30.09
C PHE A 485 -30.27 15.97 29.47
N LEU A 486 -30.76 15.65 28.27
CA LEU A 486 -31.77 16.43 27.57
C LEU A 486 -33.09 16.48 28.36
N ARG A 487 -33.55 15.32 28.88
CA ARG A 487 -34.75 15.25 29.73
C ARG A 487 -34.61 16.08 31.01
N GLN A 488 -33.43 16.11 31.63
CA GLN A 488 -33.16 16.95 32.80
C GLN A 488 -33.27 18.45 32.50
N HIS A 489 -32.93 18.87 31.28
CA HIS A 489 -32.99 20.26 30.84
C HIS A 489 -34.29 20.63 30.12
N GLY A 490 -35.28 19.73 30.09
CA GLY A 490 -36.55 19.95 29.39
C GLY A 490 -36.42 20.05 27.87
N LEU A 491 -35.32 19.55 27.30
CA LEU A 491 -35.07 19.55 25.85
C LEU A 491 -35.61 18.26 25.22
N PRO A 492 -36.23 18.33 24.03
CA PRO A 492 -36.76 17.16 23.34
C PRO A 492 -35.63 16.26 22.80
N LEU A 493 -35.91 14.96 22.63
CA LEU A 493 -34.97 14.04 22.02
C LEU A 493 -35.04 14.14 20.48
N PRO A 494 -33.92 14.42 19.78
CA PRO A 494 -33.93 14.65 18.33
C PRO A 494 -34.53 13.49 17.51
N TRP A 495 -34.26 12.24 17.91
CA TRP A 495 -34.74 11.05 17.21
C TRP A 495 -36.20 10.67 17.54
N GLU A 496 -36.78 11.21 18.60
CA GLU A 496 -38.22 11.04 18.89
C GLU A 496 -39.06 12.01 18.04
N GLN A 497 -38.52 13.21 17.76
CA GLN A 497 -39.16 14.18 16.87
C GLN A 497 -39.13 13.74 15.41
N ALA A 498 -38.03 13.11 14.97
CA ALA A 498 -37.91 12.58 13.62
C ALA A 498 -38.97 11.50 13.28
N ALA A 499 -39.44 10.74 14.28
CA ALA A 499 -40.53 9.77 14.10
C ALA A 499 -41.92 10.42 13.93
N GLN A 500 -42.08 11.68 14.37
CA GLN A 500 -43.34 12.45 14.25
C GLN A 500 -43.43 13.23 12.94
N ILE A 501 -42.31 13.58 12.33
CA ILE A 501 -42.24 14.18 11.00
C ILE A 501 -42.28 13.03 9.99
N GLY A 502 -43.48 12.57 9.65
CA GLY A 502 -43.69 11.50 8.67
C GLY A 502 -42.88 11.72 7.39
N HIS A 503 -42.40 10.62 6.81
CA HIS A 503 -41.79 10.55 5.48
C HIS A 503 -42.59 11.39 4.47
N ASN A 504 -42.21 12.65 4.26
CA ASN A 504 -42.47 13.30 2.99
C ASN A 504 -41.49 12.65 2.03
N GLY A 505 -42.03 11.75 1.19
CA GLY A 505 -41.28 11.02 0.19
C GLY A 505 -40.26 11.95 -0.48
N GLY A 506 -38.98 11.60 -0.31
CA GLY A 506 -37.95 12.15 -1.19
C GLY A 506 -38.37 11.90 -2.64
N PRO A 507 -37.95 12.76 -3.58
CA PRO A 507 -38.33 12.61 -4.98
C PRO A 507 -38.02 11.18 -5.45
N PRO A 508 -38.83 10.63 -6.39
CA PRO A 508 -38.59 9.30 -6.93
C PRO A 508 -37.12 9.16 -7.32
N LEU A 509 -36.55 7.98 -7.12
CA LEU A 509 -35.26 7.63 -7.71
C LEU A 509 -35.41 7.88 -9.22
N ASP A 510 -34.76 8.92 -9.73
CA ASP A 510 -34.79 9.23 -11.17
C ASP A 510 -34.38 7.98 -11.93
N GLU A 511 -35.32 7.40 -12.68
CA GLU A 511 -35.02 6.44 -13.73
C GLU A 511 -34.11 7.15 -14.72
N GLU A 512 -32.91 6.60 -14.92
CA GLU A 512 -31.98 7.01 -15.96
C GLU A 512 -32.73 7.20 -17.27
N GLN A 513 -32.85 8.47 -17.70
CA GLN A 513 -33.15 8.77 -19.09
C GLN A 513 -32.00 8.21 -19.92
N ALA A 514 -32.24 7.05 -20.52
CA ALA A 514 -31.53 6.60 -21.71
C ALA A 514 -31.80 7.64 -22.82
N GLY A 515 -31.00 8.70 -22.79
CA GLY A 515 -30.92 9.71 -23.84
C GLY A 515 -30.10 9.16 -25.00
N ASP A 516 -30.79 8.47 -25.89
CA ASP A 516 -30.40 8.26 -27.28
C ASP A 516 -30.28 9.62 -27.98
N GLN A 517 -29.08 10.04 -28.36
CA GLN A 517 -28.84 11.04 -29.42
C GLN A 517 -27.51 10.77 -30.14
N SER A 518 -27.68 10.19 -31.34
CA SER A 518 -26.98 10.41 -32.62
C SER A 518 -25.48 10.69 -32.67
#